data_AF-A0A068SH27-F1
#
_entry.id   AF-A0A068SH27-F1
#
_cell.length_a   1.000
_cell.length_b   1.000
_cell.length_c   1.000
_cell.angle_alpha   90.00
_cell.angle_beta   90.00
_cell.angle_gamma   90.00
#
_symmetry.space_group_name_H-M   'P 1'
#
loop_
_entity.id
_entity.type
_entity.pdbx_description
1 polymer ?
#
loop_
_entity_poly.entity_id
_entity_poly.type
_entity_poly.pdbx_seq_one_letter_code
_entity_poly.pdbx_strand_id
1 'polypeptide(L)'
;YPSMRNDPILVANTMKWHRPPIEEAKTWVHQASMSPCPTTKHGLPFMRMASATANCAKIIESTLHNGYDPVVNMQMGPETGDPCEFKDFEELFQAWVKQAEWLMDILVRTVNLGRVKDPEFYGRPFLSSISERSIEQGTDAVSPEGERGNAWVTGFTWVENADSLAAIKKLIYDEKKYTMSQLV
;
A
#
# COMPACT_ATOMS: atom_id res chain seq x y z
N TYR A 1 -5.61 -6.71 -24.24
CA TYR A 1 -6.57 -7.52 -23.45
C TYR A 1 -6.49 -8.96 -23.92
N PRO A 2 -6.61 -9.97 -23.01
CA PRO A 2 -7.15 -9.87 -21.64
C PRO A 2 -6.12 -9.61 -20.52
N SER A 3 -6.59 -9.27 -19.30
CA SER A 3 -5.81 -9.31 -18.05
C SER A 3 -5.70 -10.77 -17.61
N MET A 4 -4.51 -11.36 -17.75
CA MET A 4 -4.26 -12.76 -17.35
C MET A 4 -3.92 -12.84 -15.87
N ARG A 5 -4.49 -13.83 -15.16
CA ARG A 5 -4.28 -14.01 -13.72
C ARG A 5 -4.03 -15.44 -13.33
N ASN A 6 -3.30 -15.59 -12.24
CA ASN A 6 -3.02 -16.86 -11.60
C ASN A 6 -4.02 -17.08 -10.47
N ASP A 7 -5.05 -17.88 -10.75
CA ASP A 7 -6.14 -18.19 -9.83
C ASP A 7 -5.65 -18.76 -8.48
N PRO A 8 -4.78 -19.79 -8.43
CA PRO A 8 -4.22 -20.28 -7.17
C PRO A 8 -3.57 -19.20 -6.29
N ILE A 9 -2.83 -18.28 -6.89
CA ILE A 9 -2.19 -17.17 -6.15
C ILE A 9 -3.23 -16.20 -5.61
N LEU A 10 -4.23 -15.85 -6.42
CA LEU A 10 -5.27 -14.89 -6.01
C LEU A 10 -6.16 -15.47 -4.90
N VAL A 11 -6.57 -16.73 -5.01
CA VAL A 11 -7.35 -17.42 -3.98
C VAL A 11 -6.55 -17.51 -2.67
N ALA A 12 -5.28 -17.96 -2.74
CA ALA A 12 -4.43 -18.08 -1.56
C ALA A 12 -4.18 -16.73 -0.87
N ASN A 13 -3.89 -15.68 -1.64
CA ASN A 13 -3.70 -14.32 -1.09
C ASN A 13 -4.98 -13.78 -0.46
N THR A 14 -6.12 -13.95 -1.13
CA THR A 14 -7.42 -13.49 -0.62
C THR A 14 -7.76 -14.18 0.70
N MET A 15 -7.59 -15.50 0.78
CA MET A 15 -7.78 -16.27 2.01
C MET A 15 -6.83 -15.86 3.14
N LYS A 16 -5.54 -15.62 2.82
CA LYS A 16 -4.54 -15.24 3.82
C LYS A 16 -4.87 -13.89 4.47
N TRP A 17 -5.19 -12.89 3.66
CA TRP A 17 -5.34 -11.51 4.14
C TRP A 17 -6.75 -11.20 4.64
N HIS A 18 -7.78 -11.72 3.97
CA HIS A 18 -9.19 -11.35 4.22
C HIS A 18 -9.99 -12.45 4.89
N ARG A 19 -9.42 -13.66 4.97
CA ARG A 19 -10.00 -14.84 5.62
C ARG A 19 -11.43 -15.20 5.18
N PRO A 20 -11.86 -15.03 3.91
CA PRO A 20 -13.11 -15.63 3.48
C PRO A 20 -12.98 -17.16 3.42
N PRO A 21 -14.10 -17.90 3.51
CA PRO A 21 -14.16 -19.30 3.12
C PRO A 21 -13.64 -19.51 1.70
N ILE A 22 -13.02 -20.67 1.45
CA ILE A 22 -12.43 -20.98 0.14
C ILE A 22 -13.45 -20.93 -1.00
N GLU A 23 -14.70 -21.34 -0.73
CA GLU A 23 -15.77 -21.30 -1.72
C GLU A 23 -16.12 -19.87 -2.12
N GLU A 24 -16.06 -18.91 -1.18
CA GLU A 24 -16.21 -17.49 -1.51
C GLU A 24 -15.00 -16.96 -2.28
N ALA A 25 -13.77 -17.31 -1.85
CA ALA A 25 -12.54 -16.85 -2.48
C ALA A 25 -12.42 -17.25 -3.96
N LYS A 26 -12.91 -18.44 -4.33
CA LYS A 26 -12.95 -18.94 -5.72
C LYS A 26 -13.88 -18.16 -6.63
N THR A 27 -14.85 -17.42 -6.08
CA THR A 27 -15.79 -16.59 -6.87
C THR A 27 -15.20 -15.23 -7.29
N TRP A 28 -13.90 -15.02 -7.06
CA TRP A 28 -13.30 -13.71 -7.24
C TRP A 28 -13.51 -13.19 -8.67
N VAL A 29 -13.76 -11.89 -8.75
CA VAL A 29 -13.78 -11.13 -10.00
C VAL A 29 -12.75 -10.02 -9.93
N HIS A 30 -12.44 -9.46 -11.11
CA HIS A 30 -11.69 -8.22 -11.18
C HIS A 30 -12.53 -7.05 -10.69
N GLN A 31 -12.14 -6.50 -9.54
CA GLN A 31 -12.60 -5.18 -9.15
C GLN A 31 -11.63 -4.13 -9.68
N ALA A 32 -12.15 -3.29 -10.58
CA ALA A 32 -11.38 -2.31 -11.35
C ALA A 32 -10.20 -2.96 -12.08
N SER A 33 -8.99 -2.41 -11.95
CA SER A 33 -7.83 -2.83 -12.73
C SER A 33 -7.32 -4.20 -12.31
N MET A 34 -7.12 -4.43 -11.00
CA MET A 34 -6.34 -5.59 -10.57
C MET A 34 -6.79 -6.31 -9.29
N SER A 35 -7.74 -5.81 -8.50
CA SER A 35 -8.10 -6.49 -7.25
C SER A 35 -8.78 -7.82 -7.52
N PRO A 36 -8.38 -8.92 -6.87
CA PRO A 36 -9.31 -10.02 -6.63
C PRO A 36 -10.36 -9.56 -5.61
N CYS A 37 -11.62 -9.87 -5.89
CA CYS A 37 -12.76 -9.49 -5.07
C CYS A 37 -13.78 -10.63 -5.09
N PRO A 38 -14.01 -11.35 -3.97
CA PRO A 38 -15.13 -12.28 -3.88
C PRO A 38 -16.46 -11.56 -4.20
N THR A 39 -17.35 -12.24 -4.91
CA THR A 39 -18.66 -11.68 -5.30
C THR A 39 -19.75 -11.94 -4.26
N THR A 40 -19.35 -12.16 -3.02
CA THR A 40 -20.21 -12.62 -1.94
C THR A 40 -20.61 -11.49 -1.00
N LYS A 41 -21.69 -11.73 -0.25
CA LYS A 41 -22.25 -10.85 0.77
C LYS A 41 -21.22 -10.17 1.68
N HIS A 42 -20.25 -10.95 2.19
CA HIS A 42 -19.24 -10.44 3.14
C HIS A 42 -17.92 -10.06 2.48
N GLY A 43 -17.63 -10.61 1.30
CA GLY A 43 -16.35 -10.42 0.61
C GLY A 43 -16.32 -9.25 -0.37
N LEU A 44 -17.48 -8.75 -0.79
CA LEU A 44 -17.59 -7.59 -1.69
C LEU A 44 -17.12 -6.31 -0.96
N PRO A 45 -16.05 -5.62 -1.43
CA PRO A 45 -15.60 -4.38 -0.84
C PRO A 45 -16.33 -3.20 -1.50
N PHE A 46 -17.19 -2.56 -0.72
CA PHE A 46 -17.98 -1.39 -1.13
C PHE A 46 -17.19 -0.08 -1.06
N MET A 47 -16.13 -0.07 -0.27
CA MET A 47 -15.23 1.07 -0.12
C MET A 47 -14.03 0.97 -1.06
N ARG A 48 -13.88 1.98 -1.91
CA ARG A 48 -12.66 2.21 -2.68
C ARG A 48 -11.89 3.35 -2.03
N MET A 49 -10.79 3.04 -1.37
CA MET A 49 -9.91 4.05 -0.78
C MET A 49 -8.78 4.39 -1.76
N ALA A 50 -9.12 5.06 -2.87
CA ALA A 50 -8.12 5.58 -3.81
C ALA A 50 -7.18 6.63 -3.17
N SER A 51 -7.56 7.16 -2.00
CA SER A 51 -6.77 8.04 -1.16
C SER A 51 -5.48 7.42 -0.61
N ALA A 52 -5.37 6.09 -0.64
CA ALA A 52 -4.22 5.32 -0.15
C ALA A 52 -3.11 5.15 -1.20
N THR A 53 -2.71 6.21 -1.89
CA THR A 53 -1.80 6.09 -3.03
C THR A 53 -0.49 6.82 -2.76
N ALA A 54 0.63 6.11 -2.89
CA ALA A 54 1.96 6.73 -2.83
C ALA A 54 2.78 6.50 -4.10
N ASN A 55 3.66 7.46 -4.35
CA ASN A 55 4.84 7.27 -5.19
C ASN A 55 5.95 6.68 -4.30
N CYS A 56 6.24 5.40 -4.47
CA CYS A 56 7.20 4.70 -3.62
C CYS A 56 8.65 4.99 -3.98
N ALA A 57 8.94 5.64 -5.12
CA ALA A 57 10.31 6.07 -5.42
C ALA A 57 10.78 7.17 -4.45
N LYS A 58 9.84 7.90 -3.83
CA LYS A 58 10.15 8.90 -2.79
C LYS A 58 10.77 8.32 -1.52
N ILE A 59 10.64 7.02 -1.28
CA ILE A 59 11.32 6.36 -0.16
C ILE A 59 12.84 6.46 -0.36
N ILE A 60 13.35 6.22 -1.57
CA ILE A 60 14.78 6.36 -1.89
C ILE A 60 15.23 7.81 -1.74
N GLU A 61 14.50 8.77 -2.32
CA GLU A 61 14.84 10.19 -2.19
C GLU A 61 14.88 10.62 -0.72
N SER A 62 13.88 10.23 0.07
CA SER A 62 13.83 10.52 1.52
C SER A 62 14.99 9.87 2.25
N THR A 63 15.40 8.66 1.87
CA THR A 63 16.56 7.98 2.47
C THR A 63 17.84 8.76 2.19
N LEU A 64 18.03 9.26 0.96
CA LEU A 64 19.20 10.00 0.53
C LEU A 64 19.22 11.46 1.05
N HIS A 65 18.08 11.98 1.50
CA HIS A 65 17.97 13.35 2.01
C HIS A 65 17.60 13.39 3.50
N ASN A 66 17.85 12.33 4.26
CA ASN A 66 17.58 12.27 5.70
C ASN A 66 16.11 12.64 6.07
N GLY A 67 15.15 12.22 5.24
CA GLY A 67 13.72 12.48 5.39
C GLY A 67 13.26 13.85 4.87
N TYR A 68 14.17 14.71 4.42
CA TYR A 68 13.84 16.00 3.84
C TYR A 68 13.36 15.85 2.40
N ASP A 69 12.21 16.45 2.07
CA ASP A 69 11.73 16.50 0.69
C ASP A 69 12.10 17.86 0.07
N PRO A 70 13.00 17.89 -0.93
CA PRO A 70 13.46 19.13 -1.54
C PRO A 70 12.41 19.78 -2.46
N VAL A 71 11.41 19.04 -2.92
CA VAL A 71 10.36 19.56 -3.81
C VAL A 71 9.35 20.38 -3.03
N VAL A 72 8.91 19.89 -1.87
CA VAL A 72 8.00 20.63 -0.97
C VAL A 72 8.74 21.47 0.08
N ASN A 73 10.07 21.36 0.13
CA ASN A 73 10.96 22.11 1.01
C ASN A 73 10.57 21.96 2.49
N MET A 74 10.36 20.71 2.92
CA MET A 74 9.89 20.37 4.26
C MET A 74 10.47 19.03 4.73
N GLN A 75 10.70 18.93 6.04
CA GLN A 75 10.98 17.63 6.67
C GLN A 75 9.70 16.79 6.67
N MET A 76 9.63 15.84 5.74
CA MET A 76 8.48 14.95 5.58
C MET A 76 8.69 13.69 6.41
N GLY A 77 9.72 12.92 6.07
CA GLY A 77 10.06 11.66 6.72
C GLY A 77 10.85 11.84 8.03
N PRO A 78 11.04 10.76 8.81
CA PRO A 78 11.92 10.78 9.97
C PRO A 78 13.37 11.07 9.57
N GLU A 79 14.13 11.67 10.47
CA GLU A 79 15.59 11.78 10.31
C GLU A 79 16.22 10.40 10.51
N THR A 80 16.76 9.83 9.44
CA THR A 80 17.37 8.49 9.41
C THR A 80 18.90 8.50 9.41
N GLY A 81 19.52 9.68 9.45
CA GLY A 81 20.96 9.91 9.35
C GLY A 81 21.39 10.45 7.98
N ASP A 82 22.58 11.08 7.95
CA ASP A 82 23.22 11.50 6.71
C ASP A 82 23.74 10.26 5.95
N PRO A 83 23.30 10.01 4.71
CA PRO A 83 23.76 8.87 3.95
C PRO A 83 25.26 8.86 3.66
N CYS A 84 25.93 10.02 3.67
CA CYS A 84 27.37 10.10 3.47
C CYS A 84 28.17 9.51 4.65
N GLU A 85 27.56 9.42 5.83
CA GLU A 85 28.18 8.90 7.04
C GLU A 85 27.93 7.39 7.25
N PHE A 86 27.08 6.77 6.42
CA PHE A 86 26.80 5.33 6.51
C PHE A 86 28.02 4.49 6.09
N LYS A 87 28.40 3.55 6.95
CA LYS A 87 29.62 2.74 6.80
C LYS A 87 29.46 1.62 5.79
N ASP A 88 28.25 1.09 5.68
CA ASP A 88 27.93 -0.02 4.79
C ASP A 88 26.50 0.09 4.24
N PHE A 89 26.18 -0.83 3.32
CA PHE A 89 24.87 -0.89 2.69
C PHE A 89 23.75 -1.24 3.69
N GLU A 90 24.05 -1.95 4.77
CA GLU A 90 23.03 -2.37 5.73
C GLU A 90 22.51 -1.16 6.50
N GLU A 91 23.39 -0.24 6.92
CA GLU A 91 22.98 1.03 7.54
C GLU A 91 22.05 1.83 6.61
N LEU A 92 22.37 1.92 5.32
CA LEU A 92 21.51 2.57 4.32
C LEU A 92 20.19 1.83 4.12
N PHE A 93 20.20 0.50 4.08
CA PHE A 93 19.00 -0.31 3.93
C PHE A 93 18.06 -0.15 5.13
N GLN A 94 18.60 -0.08 6.35
CA GLN A 94 17.81 0.18 7.55
C GLN A 94 17.22 1.60 7.56
N ALA A 95 17.94 2.60 7.06
CA ALA A 95 17.40 3.93 6.84
C ALA A 95 16.23 3.90 5.84
N TRP A 96 16.38 3.17 4.73
CA TRP A 96 15.32 2.97 3.75
C TRP A 96 14.08 2.27 4.33
N VAL A 97 14.27 1.22 5.14
CA VAL A 97 13.16 0.53 5.82
C VAL A 97 12.36 1.50 6.70
N LYS A 98 13.04 2.35 7.49
CA LYS A 98 12.37 3.33 8.35
C LYS A 98 11.56 4.36 7.54
N GLN A 99 12.10 4.83 6.41
CA GLN A 99 11.37 5.73 5.50
C GLN A 99 10.15 5.02 4.88
N ALA A 100 10.28 3.75 4.50
CA ALA A 100 9.20 2.95 3.94
C ALA A 100 8.07 2.70 4.96
N GLU A 101 8.44 2.34 6.20
CA GLU A 101 7.51 2.15 7.30
C GLU A 101 6.73 3.43 7.60
N TRP A 102 7.42 4.57 7.69
CA TRP A 102 6.79 5.88 7.90
C TRP A 102 5.77 6.20 6.82
N LEU A 103 6.13 6.03 5.54
CA LEU A 103 5.24 6.31 4.42
C LEU A 103 3.99 5.41 4.46
N MET A 104 4.18 4.11 4.69
CA MET A 104 3.09 3.15 4.77
C MET A 104 2.19 3.39 5.98
N ASP A 105 2.76 3.74 7.13
CA ASP A 105 2.02 4.05 8.35
C ASP A 105 1.07 5.24 8.14
N ILE A 106 1.52 6.32 7.52
CA ILE A 106 0.68 7.47 7.20
C ILE A 106 -0.49 7.08 6.29
N LEU A 107 -0.22 6.33 5.22
CA LEU A 107 -1.24 5.88 4.28
C LEU A 107 -2.31 5.03 4.97
N VAL A 108 -1.87 4.00 5.71
CA VAL A 108 -2.78 3.05 6.36
C VAL A 108 -3.61 3.73 7.45
N ARG A 109 -3.02 4.60 8.28
CA ARG A 109 -3.75 5.33 9.32
C ARG A 109 -4.83 6.23 8.73
N THR A 110 -4.48 7.00 7.70
CA THR A 110 -5.41 7.93 7.04
C THR A 110 -6.60 7.17 6.43
N VAL A 111 -6.32 6.03 5.82
CA VAL A 111 -7.32 5.22 5.14
C VAL A 111 -8.22 4.48 6.13
N ASN A 112 -7.66 3.93 7.20
CA ASN A 112 -8.44 3.29 8.25
C ASN A 112 -9.34 4.30 8.96
N LEU A 113 -8.86 5.53 9.22
CA LEU A 113 -9.68 6.59 9.78
C LEU A 113 -10.84 6.93 8.84
N GLY A 114 -10.56 7.16 7.55
CA GLY A 114 -11.58 7.43 6.55
C GLY A 114 -12.62 6.30 6.46
N ARG A 115 -12.17 5.04 6.48
CA ARG A 115 -13.04 3.85 6.44
C ARG A 115 -14.00 3.75 7.63
N VAL A 116 -13.51 4.03 8.85
CA VAL A 116 -14.35 3.99 10.05
C VAL A 116 -15.32 5.17 10.08
N LYS A 117 -14.94 6.32 9.54
CA LYS A 117 -15.71 7.56 9.60
C LYS A 117 -16.68 7.78 8.44
N ASP A 118 -16.43 7.24 7.25
CA ASP A 118 -17.27 7.43 6.06
C ASP A 118 -18.77 7.20 6.33
N PRO A 119 -19.20 6.14 7.06
CA PRO A 119 -20.62 5.89 7.29
C PRO A 119 -21.30 6.96 8.15
N GLU A 120 -20.55 7.70 8.97
CA GLU A 120 -21.08 8.81 9.79
C GLU A 120 -21.34 10.08 8.96
N PHE A 121 -20.64 10.24 7.83
CA PHE A 121 -20.70 11.46 7.00
C PHE A 121 -21.45 11.27 5.69
N TYR A 122 -21.35 10.09 5.06
CA TYR A 122 -21.80 9.86 3.68
C TYR A 122 -22.52 8.51 3.54
N GLY A 123 -23.81 8.48 3.85
CA GLY A 123 -24.65 7.30 3.58
C GLY A 123 -24.77 6.99 2.09
N ARG A 124 -24.74 5.71 1.72
CA ARG A 124 -24.81 5.22 0.33
C ARG A 124 -26.04 4.34 0.12
N PRO A 125 -27.27 4.89 0.22
CA PRO A 125 -28.51 4.10 0.25
C PRO A 125 -28.70 3.20 -0.97
N PHE A 126 -28.33 3.66 -2.18
CA PHE A 126 -28.40 2.83 -3.37
C PHE A 126 -27.46 1.61 -3.29
N LEU A 127 -26.22 1.81 -2.85
CA LEU A 127 -25.24 0.73 -2.69
C LEU A 127 -25.69 -0.26 -1.60
N SER A 128 -26.21 0.27 -0.49
CA SER A 128 -26.79 -0.51 0.60
C SER A 128 -28.01 -1.33 0.13
N SER A 129 -28.84 -0.79 -0.77
CA SER A 129 -30.04 -1.47 -1.28
C SER A 129 -29.76 -2.67 -2.19
N ILE A 130 -28.54 -2.79 -2.72
CA ILE A 130 -28.10 -3.91 -3.57
C ILE A 130 -27.12 -4.84 -2.86
N SER A 131 -26.86 -4.61 -1.58
CA SER A 131 -25.94 -5.37 -0.73
C SER A 131 -26.75 -6.27 0.20
N GLU A 132 -26.66 -7.58 0.00
CA GLU A 132 -27.33 -8.57 0.87
C GLU A 132 -26.97 -8.38 2.35
N ARG A 133 -25.70 -8.05 2.64
CA ARG A 133 -25.21 -7.78 4.00
C ARG A 133 -25.93 -6.59 4.63
N SER A 134 -26.01 -5.51 3.88
CA SER A 134 -26.60 -4.25 4.32
C SER A 134 -28.09 -4.38 4.56
N ILE A 135 -28.80 -5.10 3.67
CA ILE A 135 -30.23 -5.35 3.80
C ILE A 135 -30.54 -6.14 5.07
N GLU A 136 -29.80 -7.21 5.33
CA GLU A 136 -30.05 -8.07 6.50
C GLU A 136 -29.67 -7.41 7.83
N GLN A 137 -28.58 -6.64 7.86
CA GLN A 137 -28.08 -6.01 9.08
C GLN A 137 -28.70 -4.64 9.34
N GLY A 138 -29.36 -4.04 8.35
CA GLY A 138 -29.84 -2.66 8.43
C GLY A 138 -28.70 -1.65 8.50
N THR A 139 -27.52 -1.98 7.97
CA THR A 139 -26.31 -1.15 8.00
C THR A 139 -25.98 -0.60 6.62
N ASP A 140 -25.27 0.53 6.56
CA ASP A 140 -24.78 1.04 5.29
C ASP A 140 -23.76 0.06 4.66
N ALA A 141 -23.74 -0.05 3.33
CA ALA A 141 -22.79 -0.86 2.58
C ALA A 141 -21.34 -0.56 2.91
N VAL A 142 -21.02 0.68 3.28
CA VAL A 142 -19.67 1.05 3.66
C VAL A 142 -19.38 0.88 5.15
N SER A 143 -20.34 0.43 5.95
CA SER A 143 -20.07 0.09 7.35
C SER A 143 -18.98 -0.98 7.44
N PRO A 144 -17.93 -0.77 8.25
CA PRO A 144 -16.89 -1.77 8.45
C PRO A 144 -17.35 -2.95 9.30
N GLU A 145 -18.53 -2.86 9.91
CA GLU A 145 -19.07 -3.92 10.75
C GLU A 145 -19.37 -5.19 9.92
N GLY A 146 -18.65 -6.28 10.24
CA GLY A 146 -18.87 -7.57 9.61
C GLY A 146 -18.44 -7.67 8.13
N GLU A 147 -17.70 -6.68 7.60
CA GLU A 147 -17.08 -6.81 6.28
C GLU A 147 -15.82 -7.67 6.34
N ARG A 148 -15.53 -8.39 5.26
CA ARG A 148 -14.27 -9.09 5.01
C ARG A 148 -13.54 -8.51 3.80
N GLY A 149 -13.87 -7.26 3.45
CA GLY A 149 -13.36 -6.57 2.28
C GLY A 149 -11.90 -6.12 2.44
N ASN A 150 -11.19 -6.04 1.32
CA ASN A 150 -9.78 -5.68 1.25
C ASN A 150 -9.55 -4.18 1.52
N ALA A 151 -8.73 -3.86 2.53
CA ALA A 151 -8.19 -2.51 2.70
C ALA A 151 -7.08 -2.26 1.65
N TRP A 152 -7.35 -1.36 0.70
CA TRP A 152 -6.49 -1.13 -0.44
C TRP A 152 -5.44 -0.04 -0.17
N VAL A 153 -4.17 -0.33 -0.46
CA VAL A 153 -3.08 0.65 -0.58
C VAL A 153 -2.39 0.46 -1.92
N THR A 154 -2.14 1.54 -2.66
CA THR A 154 -1.45 1.51 -3.96
C THR A 154 -0.07 2.13 -3.84
N GLY A 155 0.96 1.33 -4.11
CA GLY A 155 2.32 1.83 -4.34
C GLY A 155 2.62 1.89 -5.83
N PHE A 156 2.75 3.10 -6.38
CA PHE A 156 3.35 3.29 -7.70
C PHE A 156 4.87 3.28 -7.58
N THR A 157 5.55 3.03 -8.71
CA THR A 157 7.01 3.08 -8.82
C THR A 157 7.73 2.26 -7.73
N TRP A 158 7.29 1.02 -7.54
CA TRP A 158 7.88 0.13 -6.54
C TRP A 158 9.24 -0.43 -6.99
N VAL A 159 9.39 -0.68 -8.29
CA VAL A 159 10.59 -1.33 -8.87
C VAL A 159 11.83 -0.44 -8.73
N GLU A 160 11.63 0.86 -8.78
CA GLU A 160 12.66 1.90 -8.60
C GLU A 160 13.39 1.72 -7.28
N ASN A 161 12.72 1.25 -6.21
CA ASN A 161 13.40 0.95 -4.94
C ASN A 161 14.43 -0.18 -5.11
N ALA A 162 14.04 -1.30 -5.73
CA ALA A 162 14.93 -2.44 -5.91
C ALA A 162 16.12 -2.09 -6.81
N ASP A 163 15.86 -1.39 -7.92
CA ASP A 163 16.90 -0.98 -8.87
C ASP A 163 17.87 0.03 -8.24
N SER A 164 17.35 1.05 -7.52
CA SER A 164 18.19 2.03 -6.82
C SER A 164 19.03 1.38 -5.72
N LEU A 165 18.44 0.52 -4.88
CA LEU A 165 19.18 -0.18 -3.82
C LEU A 165 20.27 -1.09 -4.40
N ALA A 166 19.97 -1.82 -5.47
CA ALA A 166 20.96 -2.65 -6.16
C ALA A 166 22.11 -1.82 -6.76
N ALA A 167 21.78 -0.67 -7.38
CA ALA A 167 22.78 0.24 -7.95
C ALA A 167 23.68 0.84 -6.87
N ILE A 168 23.10 1.32 -5.77
CA ILE A 168 23.85 1.87 -4.61
C ILE A 168 24.77 0.81 -4.02
N LYS A 169 24.23 -0.38 -3.72
CA LYS A 169 25.02 -1.49 -3.18
C LYS A 169 26.21 -1.79 -4.07
N LYS A 170 25.96 -1.95 -5.38
CA LYS A 170 27.00 -2.34 -6.32
C LYS A 170 28.04 -1.25 -6.53
N LEU A 171 27.62 -0.03 -6.88
CA LEU A 171 28.52 1.00 -7.40
C LEU A 171 29.22 1.81 -6.30
N ILE A 172 28.59 1.94 -5.12
CA ILE A 172 29.13 2.72 -4.01
C ILE A 172 29.81 1.81 -2.98
N TYR A 173 29.12 0.74 -2.53
CA TYR A 173 29.63 -0.10 -1.44
C TYR A 173 30.52 -1.26 -1.92
N ASP A 174 30.10 -2.01 -2.93
CA ASP A 174 30.84 -3.20 -3.41
C ASP A 174 32.03 -2.81 -4.31
N GLU A 175 31.79 -2.08 -5.41
CA GLU A 175 32.81 -1.71 -6.41
C GLU A 175 33.52 -0.38 -6.10
N LYS A 176 32.94 0.46 -5.22
CA LYS A 176 33.49 1.77 -4.83
C LYS A 176 33.88 2.66 -6.01
N LYS A 177 33.09 2.60 -7.08
CA LYS A 177 33.29 3.39 -8.31
C LYS A 177 32.90 4.86 -8.12
N TYR A 178 31.92 5.11 -7.26
CA TYR A 178 31.44 6.45 -6.89
C TYR A 178 31.34 6.57 -5.37
N THR A 179 31.36 7.80 -4.84
CA THR A 179 31.08 8.07 -3.42
C THR A 179 29.60 8.42 -3.22
N MET A 180 29.11 8.31 -1.98
CA MET A 180 27.74 8.71 -1.66
C MET A 180 27.48 10.19 -1.95
N SER A 181 28.44 11.07 -1.65
CA SER A 181 28.34 12.52 -1.93
C SER A 181 28.30 12.87 -3.42
N GLN A 182 28.66 11.95 -4.32
CA GLN A 182 28.48 12.13 -5.77
C GLN A 182 27.10 11.72 -6.24
N LEU A 183 26.40 10.87 -5.48
CA LEU A 183 25.06 10.40 -5.79
C LEU A 183 23.98 11.36 -5.26
N VAL A 184 24.17 11.85 -4.03
CA VAL A 184 23.26 12.78 -3.34
C VAL A 184 23.34 14.18 -3.96
#